data_AF-A0A7C3YQ96-F1
#
_entry.id   AF-A0A7C3YQ96-F1
#
_cell.length_a   1.000
_cell.length_b   1.000
_cell.length_c   1.000
_cell.angle_alpha   90.00
_cell.angle_beta   90.00
_cell.angle_gamma   90.00
#
_symmetry.space_group_name_H-M   'P 1'
#
loop_
_entity.id
_entity.type
_entity.pdbx_description
1 polymer ?
#
loop_
_entity_poly.entity_id
_entity_poly.type
_entity_poly.pdbx_seq_one_letter_code
_entity_poly.pdbx_strand_id
1 'polypeptide(L)'
;MNCEICGKKATTICPRCYRYICEKCLDLTMNYCVDCSRFKREEEDDLVRSVKSLRKKVEYINENLEKCFHCPLMKDEIMRALYLIKSLEAKARMDLMENLEYEVLSLKEEVQKLGIEYLVKFRMRSI
;
A
#
# COMPACT_ATOMS: atom_id res chain seq x y z
N MET A 1 33.73 -20.29 -0.67
CA MET A 1 32.74 -19.53 0.11
C MET A 1 31.49 -20.37 0.30
N ASN A 2 30.90 -20.30 1.49
CA ASN A 2 29.71 -21.06 1.86
C ASN A 2 28.46 -20.18 1.74
N CYS A 3 27.32 -20.81 1.52
CA CYS A 3 26.00 -20.20 1.48
C CYS A 3 25.64 -19.71 2.88
N GLU A 4 25.30 -18.44 3.01
CA GLU A 4 24.97 -17.79 4.28
C GLU A 4 23.58 -18.19 4.82
N ILE A 5 22.78 -18.93 4.05
CA ILE A 5 21.46 -19.42 4.46
C ILE A 5 21.51 -20.87 4.94
N CYS A 6 22.21 -21.76 4.20
CA CYS A 6 22.18 -23.21 4.48
C CYS A 6 23.56 -23.86 4.65
N GLY A 7 24.65 -23.09 4.60
CA GLY A 7 26.03 -23.58 4.82
C GLY A 7 26.67 -24.38 3.69
N LYS A 8 25.93 -24.74 2.62
CA LYS A 8 26.45 -25.46 1.44
C LYS A 8 27.37 -24.58 0.58
N LYS A 9 28.03 -25.14 -0.45
CA LYS A 9 28.84 -24.34 -1.39
C LYS A 9 27.99 -23.27 -2.09
N ALA A 10 28.39 -22.01 -1.99
CA ALA A 10 27.73 -20.90 -2.67
C ALA A 10 28.06 -20.91 -4.17
N THR A 11 27.09 -20.50 -4.99
CA THR A 11 27.20 -20.43 -6.46
C THR A 11 26.93 -19.04 -7.01
N THR A 12 26.22 -18.20 -6.27
CA THR A 12 25.85 -16.84 -6.69
C THR A 12 25.75 -15.87 -5.50
N ILE A 13 25.52 -14.60 -5.79
CA ILE A 13 25.33 -13.52 -4.81
C ILE A 13 23.91 -12.97 -4.99
N CYS A 14 23.18 -12.78 -3.89
CA CYS A 14 21.87 -12.13 -3.95
C CYS A 14 22.02 -10.65 -4.33
N PRO A 15 21.36 -10.14 -5.38
CA PRO A 15 21.51 -8.74 -5.78
C PRO A 15 20.85 -7.74 -4.83
N ARG A 16 19.94 -8.19 -3.95
CA ARG A 16 19.24 -7.32 -2.97
C ARG A 16 20.00 -7.15 -1.66
N CYS A 17 20.55 -8.22 -1.11
CA CYS A 17 21.22 -8.21 0.20
C CYS A 17 22.70 -8.56 0.16
N TYR A 18 23.25 -8.87 -1.02
CA TYR A 18 24.65 -9.20 -1.27
C TYR A 18 25.20 -10.44 -0.55
N ARG A 19 24.33 -11.28 0.04
CA ARG A 19 24.71 -12.56 0.63
C ARG A 19 25.14 -13.58 -0.42
N TYR A 20 26.15 -14.38 -0.12
CA TYR A 20 26.54 -15.56 -0.90
C TYR A 20 25.50 -16.67 -0.70
N ILE A 21 24.91 -17.16 -1.79
CA ILE A 21 23.85 -18.16 -1.75
C ILE A 21 24.11 -19.31 -2.74
N CYS A 22 23.52 -20.47 -2.46
CA CYS A 22 23.49 -21.60 -3.41
C CYS A 22 22.21 -21.56 -4.25
N GLU A 23 22.18 -22.31 -5.35
CA GLU A 23 21.02 -22.42 -6.26
C GLU A 23 19.71 -22.80 -5.53
N LYS A 24 19.78 -23.63 -4.49
CA LYS A 24 18.59 -24.02 -3.70
C LYS A 24 18.03 -22.89 -2.82
N CYS A 25 18.84 -21.88 -2.52
CA CYS A 25 18.45 -20.72 -1.71
C CYS A 25 18.18 -19.49 -2.58
N LEU A 26 18.25 -19.62 -3.91
CA LEU A 26 17.84 -18.62 -4.89
C LEU A 26 16.38 -18.89 -5.28
N ASP A 27 15.55 -17.86 -5.16
CA ASP A 27 14.21 -17.85 -5.73
C ASP A 27 14.32 -17.45 -7.21
N LEU A 28 14.01 -18.38 -8.10
CA LEU A 28 14.16 -18.18 -9.55
C LEU A 28 13.14 -17.19 -10.13
N THR A 29 12.02 -16.97 -9.46
CA THR A 29 11.00 -16.03 -9.93
C THR A 29 11.45 -14.59 -9.69
N MET A 30 12.02 -14.31 -8.52
CA MET A 30 12.46 -12.96 -8.13
C MET A 30 13.97 -12.71 -8.32
N ASN A 31 14.75 -13.75 -8.63
CA ASN A 31 16.21 -13.71 -8.67
C ASN A 31 16.86 -13.17 -7.38
N TYR A 32 16.19 -13.34 -6.24
CA TYR A 32 16.69 -12.98 -4.90
C TYR A 32 16.91 -14.22 -4.05
N CYS A 33 17.57 -14.06 -2.90
CA CYS A 33 17.59 -15.14 -1.92
C CYS A 33 16.18 -15.37 -1.35
N VAL A 34 15.90 -16.58 -0.89
CA VAL A 34 14.59 -16.97 -0.34
C VAL A 34 14.07 -16.01 0.75
N ASP A 35 14.96 -15.47 1.60
CA ASP A 35 14.58 -14.50 2.64
C ASP A 35 14.11 -13.17 2.03
N CYS A 36 14.87 -12.64 1.07
CA CYS A 36 14.54 -11.40 0.37
C CYS A 36 13.26 -11.51 -0.47
N SER A 37 13.04 -12.67 -1.10
CA SER A 37 11.82 -12.95 -1.85
C SER A 37 10.61 -13.04 -0.92
N ARG A 38 10.76 -13.72 0.22
CA ARG A 38 9.71 -13.80 1.23
C ARG A 38 9.34 -12.41 1.77
N PHE A 39 10.34 -11.61 2.15
CA PHE A 39 10.10 -10.26 2.60
C PHE A 39 9.39 -9.42 1.54
N LYS A 40 9.78 -9.53 0.25
CA LYS A 40 9.09 -8.81 -0.83
C LYS A 40 7.61 -9.19 -0.93
N ARG A 41 7.29 -10.48 -0.88
CA ARG A 41 5.89 -10.96 -0.91
C ARG A 41 5.09 -10.45 0.28
N GLU A 42 5.68 -10.46 1.47
CA GLU A 42 5.04 -9.92 2.68
C GLU A 42 4.77 -8.41 2.55
N GLU A 43 5.70 -7.64 1.97
CA GLU A 43 5.52 -6.21 1.66
C GLU A 43 4.34 -5.98 0.68
N GLU A 44 4.24 -6.79 -0.38
CA GLU A 44 3.16 -6.73 -1.36
C GLU A 44 1.79 -7.06 -0.71
N ASP A 45 1.75 -8.11 0.12
CA ASP A 45 0.55 -8.51 0.87
C ASP A 45 0.11 -7.44 1.88
N ASP A 46 1.07 -6.78 2.55
CA ASP A 46 0.79 -5.65 3.44
C ASP A 46 0.20 -4.46 2.67
N LEU A 47 0.69 -4.20 1.46
CA LEU A 47 0.16 -3.13 0.61
C LEU A 47 -1.29 -3.41 0.21
N VAL A 48 -1.59 -4.63 -0.24
CA VAL A 48 -2.97 -5.08 -0.54
C VAL A 48 -3.89 -4.91 0.68
N ARG A 49 -3.43 -5.35 1.86
CA ARG A 49 -4.19 -5.19 3.11
C ARG A 49 -4.43 -3.73 3.46
N SER A 50 -3.45 -2.86 3.24
CA SER A 50 -3.56 -1.43 3.49
C SER A 50 -4.62 -0.77 2.61
N VAL A 51 -4.64 -1.10 1.31
CA VAL A 51 -5.67 -0.61 0.36
C VAL A 51 -7.06 -1.09 0.77
N LYS A 52 -7.21 -2.38 1.09
CA LYS A 52 -8.49 -2.95 1.58
C LYS A 52 -8.97 -2.28 2.87
N SER A 53 -8.07 -2.01 3.81
CA SER A 53 -8.41 -1.33 5.06
C SER A 53 -8.84 0.12 4.81
N LEU A 54 -8.14 0.84 3.94
CA LEU A 54 -8.51 2.20 3.57
C LEU A 54 -9.87 2.25 2.87
N ARG A 55 -10.15 1.30 1.96
CA ARG A 55 -11.46 1.20 1.29
C ARG A 55 -12.60 1.07 2.30
N LYS A 56 -12.51 0.13 3.25
CA LYS A 56 -13.52 -0.01 4.32
C LYS A 56 -13.71 1.28 5.13
N LYS A 57 -12.62 2.02 5.37
CA LYS A 57 -12.68 3.29 6.09
C LYS A 57 -13.42 4.36 5.29
N VAL A 58 -13.13 4.45 3.99
CA VAL A 58 -13.77 5.38 3.06
C VAL A 58 -15.26 5.07 2.91
N GLU A 59 -15.63 3.79 2.79
CA GLU A 59 -17.03 3.34 2.80
C GLU A 59 -17.75 3.80 4.08
N TYR A 60 -17.15 3.55 5.25
CA TYR A 60 -17.72 3.99 6.53
C TYR A 60 -17.89 5.51 6.60
N ILE A 61 -16.90 6.29 6.14
CA ILE A 61 -16.99 7.75 6.09
C ILE A 61 -18.16 8.18 5.20
N ASN A 62 -18.30 7.58 4.03
CA ASN A 62 -19.35 7.90 3.06
C ASN A 62 -20.75 7.66 3.66
N GLU A 63 -20.96 6.51 4.30
CA GLU A 63 -22.23 6.14 4.93
C GLU A 63 -22.63 7.05 6.11
N ASN A 64 -21.65 7.69 6.75
CA ASN A 64 -21.84 8.46 7.99
C ASN A 64 -21.57 9.96 7.82
N LEU A 65 -21.26 10.42 6.60
CA LEU A 65 -20.88 11.80 6.32
C LEU A 65 -21.94 12.80 6.80
N GLU A 66 -23.22 12.52 6.53
CA GLU A 66 -24.33 13.38 6.94
C GLU A 66 -24.51 13.42 8.47
N LYS A 67 -24.33 12.28 9.13
CA LYS A 67 -24.53 12.14 10.58
C LYS A 67 -23.41 12.78 11.38
N CYS A 68 -22.20 12.77 10.84
CA CYS A 68 -20.99 13.23 11.52
C CYS A 68 -20.31 14.41 10.83
N PHE A 69 -21.05 15.18 10.03
CA PHE A 69 -20.51 16.29 9.24
C PHE A 69 -19.72 17.32 10.07
N HIS A 70 -20.22 17.65 11.26
CA HIS A 70 -19.57 18.61 12.17
C HIS A 70 -18.46 18.01 13.03
N CYS A 71 -18.20 16.71 12.92
CA CYS A 71 -17.16 16.06 13.70
C CYS A 71 -15.78 16.45 13.15
N PRO A 72 -14.91 17.12 13.93
CA PRO A 72 -13.56 17.43 13.49
C PRO A 72 -12.76 16.18 13.10
N LEU A 73 -13.03 15.06 13.77
CA LEU A 73 -12.43 13.77 13.43
C LEU A 73 -12.78 13.30 12.02
N MET A 74 -13.99 13.62 11.52
CA MET A 74 -14.39 13.24 10.17
C MET A 74 -13.56 13.98 9.12
N LYS A 75 -13.34 15.28 9.31
CA LYS A 75 -12.45 16.08 8.46
C LYS A 75 -11.03 15.50 8.47
N ASP A 76 -10.48 15.25 9.65
CA ASP A 76 -9.12 14.74 9.79
C ASP A 76 -8.96 13.37 9.14
N GLU A 77 -9.98 12.51 9.24
CA GLU A 77 -9.96 11.19 8.61
C GLU A 77 -10.08 11.25 7.09
N ILE A 78 -10.88 12.16 6.53
CA ILE A 78 -10.91 12.41 5.07
C ILE A 78 -9.54 12.90 4.58
N MET A 79 -8.94 13.87 5.27
CA MET A 79 -7.63 14.42 4.90
C MET A 79 -6.52 13.36 5.04
N ARG A 80 -6.58 12.53 6.08
CA ARG A 80 -5.68 11.40 6.27
C ARG A 80 -5.83 10.37 5.17
N ALA A 81 -7.05 10.05 4.75
CA ALA A 81 -7.30 9.13 3.64
C ALA A 81 -6.69 9.66 2.33
N LEU A 82 -6.86 10.96 2.03
CA LEU A 82 -6.24 11.63 0.88
C LEU A 82 -4.71 11.59 0.91
N TYR A 83 -4.10 11.70 2.09
CA TYR A 83 -2.66 11.59 2.23
C TYR A 83 -2.17 10.15 2.03
N LEU A 84 -2.81 9.20 2.72
CA LEU A 84 -2.43 7.79 2.66
C LEU A 84 -2.55 7.23 1.25
N ILE A 85 -3.60 7.59 0.52
CA ILE A 85 -3.82 7.04 -0.82
C ILE A 85 -2.73 7.43 -1.82
N LYS A 86 -2.17 8.65 -1.71
CA LYS A 86 -1.01 9.07 -2.51
C LYS A 86 0.21 8.21 -2.23
N SER A 87 0.43 7.84 -0.98
CA SER A 87 1.54 6.96 -0.59
C SER A 87 1.35 5.53 -1.11
N LEU A 88 0.11 5.03 -1.10
CA LEU A 88 -0.24 3.70 -1.61
C LEU A 88 -0.09 3.63 -3.13
N GLU A 89 -0.49 4.69 -3.85
CA GLU A 89 -0.34 4.80 -5.30
C GLU A 89 1.12 4.73 -5.71
N ALA A 90 1.98 5.52 -5.03
CA ALA A 90 3.41 5.52 -5.31
C ALA A 90 4.06 4.14 -5.11
N LYS A 91 3.68 3.44 -4.03
CA LYS A 91 4.18 2.09 -3.75
C LYS A 91 3.69 1.06 -4.78
N ALA A 92 2.40 1.06 -5.10
CA ALA A 92 1.83 0.12 -6.07
C ALA A 92 2.48 0.28 -7.46
N ARG A 93 2.73 1.53 -7.88
CA ARG A 93 3.41 1.83 -9.15
C ARG A 93 4.88 1.40 -9.15
N MET A 94 5.62 1.69 -8.07
CA MET A 94 7.02 1.27 -7.94
C MET A 94 7.17 -0.25 -8.00
N ASP A 95 6.23 -0.97 -7.41
CA ASP A 95 6.22 -2.42 -7.35
C ASP A 95 5.54 -3.09 -8.56
N LEU A 96 5.13 -2.30 -9.57
CA LEU A 96 4.46 -2.77 -10.79
C LEU A 96 3.23 -3.64 -10.50
N MET A 97 2.52 -3.35 -9.41
CA MET A 97 1.31 -4.07 -9.01
C MET A 97 0.09 -3.52 -9.75
N GLU A 98 0.01 -3.74 -11.06
CA GLU A 98 -0.98 -3.10 -11.95
C GLU A 98 -2.43 -3.16 -11.42
N ASN A 99 -2.90 -4.35 -11.04
CA ASN A 99 -4.25 -4.52 -10.48
C ASN A 99 -4.48 -3.67 -9.23
N LEU A 100 -3.48 -3.59 -8.35
CA LEU A 100 -3.56 -2.80 -7.13
C LEU A 100 -3.48 -1.30 -7.44
N GLU A 101 -2.69 -0.89 -8.43
CA GLU A 101 -2.65 0.49 -8.90
C GLU A 101 -4.04 0.93 -9.40
N TYR A 102 -4.73 0.11 -10.20
CA TYR A 102 -6.12 0.39 -10.62
C TYR A 102 -7.07 0.54 -9.44
N GLU A 103 -7.00 -0.37 -8.46
CA GLU A 103 -7.82 -0.28 -7.24
C GLU A 103 -7.55 1.01 -6.44
N VAL A 104 -6.28 1.39 -6.33
CA VAL A 104 -5.86 2.62 -5.63
C VAL A 104 -6.35 3.86 -6.37
N LEU A 105 -6.25 3.91 -7.70
CA LEU A 105 -6.74 5.02 -8.50
C LEU A 105 -8.26 5.18 -8.38
N SER A 106 -9.00 4.08 -8.46
CA SER A 106 -10.45 4.09 -8.22
C SER A 106 -10.78 4.62 -6.82
N LEU A 107 -10.10 4.12 -5.79
CA LEU A 107 -10.33 4.58 -4.42
C LEU A 107 -9.94 6.05 -4.25
N LYS A 108 -8.89 6.53 -4.93
CA LYS A 108 -8.45 7.93 -4.89
C LYS A 108 -9.54 8.87 -5.39
N GLU A 109 -10.21 8.53 -6.49
CA GLU A 109 -11.34 9.30 -6.99
C GLU A 109 -12.49 9.35 -5.98
N GLU A 110 -12.80 8.23 -5.32
CA GLU A 110 -13.82 8.18 -4.27
C GLU A 110 -13.48 9.11 -3.08
N VAL A 111 -12.25 9.05 -2.56
CA VAL A 111 -11.82 9.92 -1.46
C VAL A 111 -11.79 11.40 -1.87
N GLN A 112 -11.39 11.70 -3.11
CA GLN A 112 -11.42 13.07 -3.62
C GLN A 112 -12.84 13.62 -3.71
N LYS A 113 -13.80 12.83 -4.20
CA LYS A 113 -15.22 13.21 -4.23
C LYS A 113 -15.73 13.50 -2.81
N LEU A 114 -15.43 12.63 -1.85
CA LEU A 114 -15.79 12.85 -0.43
C LEU A 114 -15.20 14.14 0.14
N GLY A 115 -13.92 14.41 -0.15
CA GLY A 115 -13.27 15.66 0.27
C GLY A 115 -13.93 16.90 -0.33
N ILE A 116 -14.26 16.87 -1.62
CA ILE A 116 -14.96 17.96 -2.30
C ILE A 116 -16.35 18.16 -1.68
N GLU A 117 -17.12 17.10 -1.50
CA GLU A 117 -18.46 17.16 -0.91
C GLU A 117 -18.43 17.75 0.50
N TYR A 118 -17.49 17.31 1.33
CA TYR A 118 -17.29 17.85 2.67
C TYR A 118 -17.01 19.36 2.63
N LEU A 119 -16.09 19.80 1.77
CA LEU A 119 -15.71 21.21 1.64
C LEU A 119 -16.85 22.08 1.10
N VAL A 120 -17.61 21.59 0.11
CA VAL A 120 -18.76 22.31 -0.44
C VAL A 120 -19.83 22.53 0.63
N LYS A 121 -20.20 21.47 1.36
CA LYS A 121 -21.15 21.56 2.47
C LYS A 121 -20.66 22.50 3.57
N PHE A 122 -19.35 22.51 3.84
CA PHE A 122 -18.75 23.39 4.84
C PHE A 122 -18.84 24.86 4.42
N ARG A 123 -18.57 25.16 3.15
CA ARG A 123 -18.63 26.51 2.57
C ARG A 123 -20.06 27.05 2.49
N MET A 124 -21.02 26.25 2.02
CA MET A 124 -22.41 26.70 1.84
C MET A 124 -23.12 27.05 3.15
N ARG A 125 -22.62 26.57 4.29
CA ARG A 125 -23.16 26.87 5.63
C ARG A 125 -22.38 27.92 6.41
N SER A 126 -21.25 28.37 5.87
CA SER A 126 -20.45 29.47 6.44
C SER A 126 -20.84 30.84 5.88
N ILE A 127 -21.91 30.89 5.08
CA ILE A 127 -22.56 32.07 4.48
C ILE A 127 -23.92 32.20 5.16
#